data_AF-A0A060Z0K0-F1
#
_entry.id   AF-A0A060Z0K0-F1
#
_cell.length_a   1.000
_cell.length_b   1.000
_cell.length_c   1.000
_cell.angle_alpha   90.00
_cell.angle_beta   90.00
_cell.angle_gamma   90.00
#
_symmetry.space_group_name_H-M   'P 1'
#
loop_
_entity.id
_entity.type
_entity.pdbx_description
1 polymer ?
#
loop_
_entity_poly.entity_id
_entity_poly.type
_entity_poly.pdbx_seq_one_letter_code
_entity_poly.pdbx_strand_id
1 'polypeptide(L)'
;MFSPLGALNAYLRQKGQSGADSSVWTLVGNQGDRWKQAKVNIHPTASFQLVLEGIRGPGIEGDIAIDDVTIEEGECKDPPHNNLRSLSPPTAHHICQFLVTLTLVFVGHQR
;
A
#
# COMPACT_ATOMS: atom_id res chain seq x y z
N MET A 1 7.28 11.92 14.50
CA MET A 1 8.61 11.33 14.82
C MET A 1 9.00 10.47 13.62
N PHE A 2 10.03 10.85 12.87
CA PHE A 2 10.39 10.15 11.63
C PHE A 2 11.10 8.82 11.95
N SER A 3 10.71 7.75 11.27
CA SER A 3 11.37 6.44 11.39
C SER A 3 12.75 6.48 10.72
N PRO A 4 13.81 5.92 11.33
CA PRO A 4 15.13 5.81 10.71
C PRO A 4 15.12 5.14 9.33
N LEU A 5 14.18 4.20 9.14
CA LEU A 5 14.05 3.35 7.94
C LEU A 5 13.08 3.93 6.90
N GLY A 6 12.46 5.07 7.18
CA GLY A 6 11.52 5.71 6.26
C GLY A 6 10.09 5.17 6.33
N ALA A 7 9.32 5.45 5.28
CA ALA A 7 7.92 5.06 5.11
C ALA A 7 7.55 4.84 3.64
N LEU A 8 6.54 4.01 3.40
CA LEU A 8 5.86 3.90 2.11
C LEU A 8 4.43 4.40 2.29
N ASN A 9 4.03 5.40 1.50
CA ASN A 9 2.67 5.93 1.47
C ASN A 9 1.98 5.56 0.17
N ALA A 10 0.65 5.48 0.24
CA ALA A 10 -0.22 5.45 -0.92
C ALA A 10 -1.22 6.60 -0.85
N TYR A 11 -1.37 7.31 -1.97
CA TYR A 11 -2.34 8.38 -2.13
C TYR A 11 -3.23 8.14 -3.34
N LEU A 12 -4.44 8.68 -3.28
CA LEU A 12 -5.39 8.70 -4.37
C LEU A 12 -5.47 10.12 -4.94
N ARG A 13 -5.08 10.28 -6.21
CA ARG A 13 -5.20 11.52 -6.96
C ARG A 13 -6.36 11.42 -7.92
N GLN A 14 -7.32 12.33 -7.86
CA GLN A 14 -8.53 12.27 -8.69
C GLN A 14 -8.63 13.42 -9.68
N LYS A 15 -9.15 13.15 -10.88
CA LYS A 15 -9.35 14.16 -11.92
C LYS A 15 -10.38 15.19 -11.45
N GLY A 16 -10.00 16.47 -11.48
CA GLY A 16 -10.84 17.58 -11.03
C GLY A 16 -10.71 17.89 -9.54
N GLN A 17 -9.88 17.15 -8.79
CA GLN A 17 -9.51 17.51 -7.43
C GLN A 17 -8.51 18.68 -7.46
N SER A 18 -8.96 19.85 -7.02
CA SER A 18 -8.09 21.01 -6.79
C SER A 18 -7.51 20.92 -5.38
N GLY A 19 -6.32 20.33 -5.22
CA GLY A 19 -5.69 20.20 -3.90
C GLY A 19 -4.66 19.08 -3.84
N ALA A 20 -4.22 18.75 -2.62
CA ALA A 20 -3.32 17.63 -2.37
C ALA A 20 -4.03 16.27 -2.56
N ASP A 21 -3.26 15.26 -2.90
CA ASP A 21 -3.73 13.88 -3.04
C ASP A 21 -4.25 13.35 -1.69
N SER A 22 -5.27 12.51 -1.73
CA SER A 22 -5.86 11.93 -0.51
C SER A 22 -5.03 10.73 -0.04
N SER A 23 -4.47 10.77 1.17
CA SER A 23 -3.76 9.62 1.75
C SER A 23 -4.75 8.48 2.00
N VAL A 24 -4.42 7.28 1.50
CA VAL A 24 -5.24 6.07 1.66
C VAL A 24 -4.56 4.99 2.47
N TRP A 25 -3.22 5.01 2.54
CA TRP A 25 -2.45 4.05 3.33
C TRP A 25 -1.03 4.55 3.61
N THR A 26 -0.47 4.12 4.74
CA THR A 26 0.90 4.41 5.15
C THR A 26 1.48 3.22 5.89
N LEU A 27 2.72 2.86 5.55
CA LEU A 27 3.53 1.88 6.25
C LEU A 27 4.83 2.53 6.69
N VAL A 28 5.14 2.45 7.98
CA VAL A 28 6.30 3.12 8.56
C VAL A 28 7.25 2.11 9.17
N GLY A 29 8.54 2.32 8.96
CA GLY A 29 9.59 1.60 9.66
C GLY A 29 9.75 0.14 9.25
N ASN A 30 10.43 -0.63 10.11
CA ASN A 30 10.90 -1.97 9.77
C ASN A 30 9.74 -2.93 9.56
N GLN A 31 9.73 -3.60 8.40
CA GLN A 31 8.77 -4.65 8.09
C GLN A 31 9.34 -6.06 8.24
N GLY A 32 10.61 -6.20 8.63
CA GLY A 32 11.32 -7.46 8.64
C GLY A 32 11.90 -7.79 7.27
N ASP A 33 12.50 -8.96 7.17
CA ASP A 33 13.26 -9.47 6.02
C ASP A 33 12.42 -10.36 5.09
N ARG A 34 11.10 -10.34 5.25
CA ARG A 34 10.16 -11.12 4.45
C ARG A 34 9.13 -10.24 3.79
N TRP A 35 8.75 -10.70 2.61
CA TRP A 35 7.66 -10.23 1.80
C TRP A 35 6.34 -10.17 2.57
N LYS A 36 5.68 -9.01 2.50
CA LYS A 36 4.37 -8.78 3.10
C LYS A 36 3.42 -8.25 2.05
N GLN A 37 2.22 -8.81 2.03
CA GLN A 37 1.14 -8.30 1.21
C GLN A 37 0.42 -7.17 1.95
N ALA A 38 0.22 -6.04 1.26
CA ALA A 38 -0.69 -4.98 1.69
C ALA A 38 -1.99 -5.05 0.88
N LYS A 39 -3.11 -4.82 1.55
CA LYS A 39 -4.43 -4.67 0.91
C LYS A 39 -5.00 -3.34 1.34
N VAL A 40 -5.34 -2.49 0.38
CA VAL A 40 -5.82 -1.12 0.62
C VAL A 40 -7.10 -0.92 -0.17
N ASN A 41 -8.18 -0.64 0.55
CA ASN A 41 -9.44 -0.23 -0.06
C ASN A 41 -9.34 1.22 -0.53
N ILE A 42 -9.78 1.48 -1.76
CA ILE A 42 -9.86 2.82 -2.33
C ILE A 42 -11.25 3.08 -2.91
N HIS A 43 -11.72 4.31 -2.76
CA HIS A 43 -13.07 4.70 -3.17
C HIS A 43 -13.00 5.90 -4.13
N PRO A 44 -12.46 5.71 -5.35
CA PRO A 44 -12.41 6.78 -6.34
C PRO A 44 -13.81 7.16 -6.80
N THR A 45 -14.08 8.46 -6.87
CA THR A 45 -15.34 9.05 -7.35
C THR A 45 -15.21 9.64 -8.76
N ALA A 46 -14.00 9.64 -9.31
CA ALA A 46 -13.67 10.05 -10.67
C ALA A 46 -12.49 9.22 -11.21
N SER A 47 -12.08 9.46 -12.47
CA SER A 47 -10.82 8.92 -12.99
C SER A 47 -9.67 9.28 -12.05
N PHE A 48 -8.85 8.30 -11.70
CA PHE A 48 -7.87 8.43 -10.63
C PHE A 48 -6.49 7.91 -11.02
N GLN A 49 -5.50 8.28 -10.22
CA GLN A 49 -4.18 7.68 -10.14
C GLN A 49 -3.94 7.26 -8.70
N LEU A 50 -3.41 6.06 -8.47
CA LEU A 50 -2.77 5.79 -7.19
C LEU A 50 -1.30 6.20 -7.27
N VAL A 51 -0.86 6.91 -6.26
CA VAL A 51 0.51 7.40 -6.12
C VAL A 51 1.15 6.66 -4.96
N LEU A 52 2.20 5.88 -5.24
CA LEU A 52 3.04 5.26 -4.23
C LEU A 52 4.25 6.15 -3.98
N GLU A 53 4.49 6.52 -2.72
CA GLU A 53 5.56 7.43 -2.31
C GLU A 53 6.47 6.77 -1.28
N GLY A 54 7.73 6.56 -1.64
CA GLY A 54 8.77 6.18 -0.70
C GLY A 54 9.37 7.42 -0.02
N ILE A 55 9.22 7.53 1.29
CA ILE A 55 9.91 8.54 2.11
C ILE A 55 11.15 7.89 2.70
N ARG A 56 12.32 8.38 2.28
CA ARG A 56 13.60 7.95 2.87
C ARG A 56 13.70 8.44 4.32
N GLY A 57 14.05 7.53 5.23
CA GLY A 57 14.42 7.89 6.60
C GLY A 57 15.81 8.55 6.67
N PRO A 58 16.18 9.15 7.81
CA PRO A 58 17.52 9.74 8.00
C PRO A 58 18.64 8.70 8.07
N GLY A 59 18.32 7.40 8.22
CA GLY A 59 19.29 6.32 8.22
C GLY A 59 19.85 5.97 6.84
N ILE A 60 20.85 5.10 6.86
CA ILE A 60 21.34 4.39 5.66
C ILE A 60 20.79 2.97 5.57
N GLU A 61 20.09 2.54 6.62
CA GLU A 61 19.46 1.24 6.74
C GLU A 61 18.03 1.37 6.22
N GLY A 62 17.61 0.46 5.34
CA GLY A 62 16.24 0.39 4.84
C GLY A 62 16.12 0.67 3.36
N ASP A 63 15.67 -0.35 2.63
CA ASP A 63 15.24 -0.27 1.24
C ASP A 63 13.72 -0.50 1.16
N ILE A 64 13.09 0.08 0.14
CA ILE A 64 11.69 -0.19 -0.22
C ILE A 64 11.70 -0.68 -1.67
N ALA A 65 11.12 -1.85 -1.93
CA ALA A 65 10.85 -2.35 -3.28
C ALA A 65 9.33 -2.57 -3.49
N ILE A 66 8.86 -2.77 -4.72
CA ILE A 66 7.44 -2.91 -5.09
C ILE A 66 7.39 -3.71 -6.40
N ASP A 67 6.41 -4.58 -6.64
CA ASP A 67 6.31 -5.55 -7.76
C ASP A 67 4.85 -6.04 -7.82
N ASP A 68 4.48 -6.96 -8.71
CA ASP A 68 3.13 -7.52 -8.91
C ASP A 68 2.04 -6.55 -8.51
N VAL A 69 1.79 -5.49 -9.29
CA VAL A 69 0.76 -4.51 -8.96
C VAL A 69 -0.55 -4.78 -9.69
N THR A 70 -1.60 -5.03 -8.92
CA THR A 70 -2.94 -5.38 -9.42
C THR A 70 -4.00 -4.48 -8.84
N ILE A 71 -4.90 -3.94 -9.67
CA ILE A 71 -6.13 -3.26 -9.28
C ILE A 71 -7.31 -4.10 -9.75
N GLU A 72 -8.17 -4.53 -8.83
CA GLU A 72 -9.39 -5.30 -9.10
C GLU A 72 -10.62 -4.49 -8.68
N GLU A 73 -11.81 -4.89 -9.11
CA GLU A 73 -13.06 -4.30 -8.61
C GLU A 73 -13.59 -5.16 -7.43
N GLY A 74 -13.98 -4.53 -6.31
CA GLY A 74 -14.49 -5.22 -5.11
C GLY A 74 -13.92 -4.65 -3.81
N GLU A 75 -14.35 -5.18 -2.67
CA GLU A 75 -13.74 -4.87 -1.37
C GLU A 75 -12.63 -5.88 -1.06
N CYS A 76 -11.54 -5.40 -0.45
CA CYS A 76 -10.47 -6.28 -0.01
C CYS A 76 -10.96 -7.10 1.18
N LYS A 77 -11.31 -8.37 0.92
CA LYS A 77 -11.61 -9.33 1.99
C LYS A 77 -10.30 -9.72 2.65
N ASP A 78 -10.23 -9.58 3.97
CA ASP A 78 -9.25 -10.34 4.74
C ASP A 78 -9.42 -11.82 4.38
N PRO A 79 -8.33 -12.59 4.22
CA PRO A 79 -8.48 -14.04 4.22
C PRO A 79 -9.29 -14.39 5.47
N PRO A 80 -10.28 -15.30 5.39
CA PRO A 80 -11.08 -15.62 6.55
C PRO A 80 -10.12 -15.95 7.69
N HIS A 81 -10.07 -15.08 8.69
CA HIS A 81 -9.51 -15.48 9.96
C HIS A 81 -10.32 -16.72 10.34
N ASN A 82 -9.67 -17.78 10.78
CA ASN A 82 -10.33 -19.02 11.22
C ASN A 82 -11.16 -18.82 12.51
N ASN A 83 -11.90 -17.71 12.60
CA ASN A 83 -12.90 -17.42 13.59
C ASN A 83 -14.24 -17.51 12.86
N LEU A 84 -14.89 -18.66 12.98
CA LEU A 84 -16.29 -18.87 12.63
C LEU A 84 -17.17 -17.80 13.33
N ARG A 85 -17.36 -16.64 12.70
CA ARG A 85 -18.46 -15.65 12.92
C ARG A 85 -18.14 -14.35 12.17
N SER A 86 -18.63 -14.23 10.94
CA SER A 86 -19.25 -13.00 10.44
C SER A 86 -19.89 -13.29 9.08
N LEU A 87 -21.19 -13.58 9.11
CA LEU A 87 -22.05 -13.63 7.92
C LEU A 87 -22.80 -12.31 7.85
N SER A 88 -22.19 -11.28 7.27
CA SER A 88 -22.92 -10.13 6.76
C SER A 88 -22.53 -9.87 5.29
N PRO A 89 -23.49 -9.62 4.38
CA PRO A 89 -23.17 -9.25 3.02
C PRO A 89 -22.62 -7.82 3.00
N PRO A 90 -21.46 -7.54 2.38
CA PRO A 90 -21.03 -6.17 2.16
C PRO A 90 -21.94 -5.55 1.08
N THR A 91 -22.81 -4.63 1.50
CA THR A 91 -23.53 -3.72 0.60
C THR A 91 -22.65 -2.51 0.32
N ALA A 92 -22.00 -2.49 -0.85
CA ALA A 92 -21.64 -1.32 -1.67
C ALA A 92 -20.47 -1.69 -2.60
N HIS A 93 -20.65 -1.45 -3.90
CA HIS A 93 -19.67 -1.75 -4.94
C HIS A 93 -18.57 -0.67 -4.96
N HIS A 94 -17.35 -1.00 -4.54
CA HIS A 94 -16.15 -0.17 -4.72
C HIS A 94 -14.93 -1.04 -5.04
N ILE A 95 -13.82 -0.44 -5.50
CA ILE A 95 -12.72 -1.05 -6.28
C ILE A 95 -11.54 -1.42 -5.34
N CYS A 96 -10.93 -2.60 -5.47
CA CYS A 96 -9.81 -3.12 -4.66
C CYS A 96 -8.70 -3.67 -5.58
N GLN A 97 -7.55 -2.99 -5.67
CA GLN A 97 -6.24 -3.50 -5.19
C GLN A 97 -5.10 -2.62 -5.71
N PHE A 98 -3.99 -2.62 -4.98
CA PHE A 98 -2.63 -2.65 -5.53
C PHE A 98 -2.07 -3.94 -4.94
N LEU A 99 -1.84 -4.97 -5.76
CA LEU A 99 -0.81 -5.94 -5.38
C LEU A 99 0.52 -5.14 -5.33
N VAL A 100 1.42 -5.41 -4.40
CA VAL A 100 2.75 -4.77 -4.36
C VAL A 100 3.66 -5.85 -3.83
N THR A 101 4.31 -6.59 -4.70
CA THR A 101 5.42 -7.45 -4.32
C THR A 101 6.72 -6.61 -4.14
N LEU A 102 7.14 -6.29 -2.93
CA LEU A 102 8.48 -5.72 -2.68
C LEU A 102 9.76 -6.52 -3.18
N THR A 103 10.15 -6.60 -4.48
CA THR A 103 11.35 -7.38 -4.93
C THR A 103 12.67 -6.72 -4.57
N LEU A 104 13.35 -7.27 -3.56
CA LEU A 104 14.78 -7.09 -3.37
C LEU A 104 15.55 -7.68 -4.58
N VAL A 105 16.10 -6.83 -5.43
CA VAL A 105 17.36 -7.17 -6.10
C VAL A 105 18.49 -6.69 -5.19
N PHE A 106 19.19 -7.64 -4.59
CA PHE A 106 20.55 -7.39 -4.13
C PHE A 106 21.40 -6.93 -5.32
N VAL A 107 21.77 -5.66 -5.36
CA VAL A 107 23.06 -5.23 -5.91
C VAL A 107 23.71 -4.41 -4.79
N GLY A 108 24.44 -5.05 -3.87
CA GLY A 108 25.91 -5.06 -3.96
C GLY A 108 26.43 -3.63 -3.96
N HIS A 109 26.92 -3.07 -2.86
CA HIS A 109 28.15 -3.50 -2.21
C HIS A 109 28.26 -2.81 -0.86
N GLN A 110 28.82 -3.51 0.12
CA GLN A 110 29.53 -2.86 1.22
C GLN A 110 30.50 -1.81 0.66
N ARG A 111 30.55 -0.65 1.29
CA ARG A 111 31.81 0.08 1.44
C ARG A 111 32.02 0.32 2.92
#